data_AF-A0A959Y7B8-F1
#
_entry.id   AF-A0A959Y7B8-F1
#
_cell.length_a   1.000
_cell.length_b   1.000
_cell.length_c   1.000
_cell.angle_alpha   90.00
_cell.angle_beta   90.00
_cell.angle_gamma   90.00
#
_symmetry.space_group_name_H-M   'P 1'
#
loop_
_entity.id
_entity.type
_entity.pdbx_description
1 polymer ?
#
loop_
_entity_poly.entity_id
_entity_poly.type
_entity_poly.pdbx_seq_one_letter_code
_entity_poly.pdbx_strand_id
1 'polypeptide(L)'
;EQGAGQAVATGSAVDGFWNDDQLRIPFPPEAEKVRSTLLGLGMRGPVEDFEHTMNTAAEQAVKEALPILRDAVLGMSIGDGFTILRGGERAATNYLQDKTTAPLREKFRPIVEQANDEVALTNAWEPLASAYNKAALFTGGRAVDPDLDAYVTDRALDGLFTLIAREELRIREDPLARTSELLKRVFGGQ
;
A
#
# COMPACT_ATOMS: atom_id res chain seq x y z
N GLU A 1 6.07 -6.06 -16.45
CA GLU A 1 7.23 -5.32 -15.90
C GLU A 1 7.05 -3.80 -15.92
N GLN A 2 6.78 -3.16 -17.06
CA GLN A 2 6.65 -1.69 -17.13
C GLN A 2 5.63 -1.11 -16.14
N GLY A 3 4.39 -1.62 -16.15
CA GLY A 3 3.35 -1.15 -15.23
C GLY A 3 3.69 -1.41 -13.76
N ALA A 4 4.28 -2.56 -13.44
CA ALA A 4 4.76 -2.86 -12.09
C ALA A 4 5.89 -1.89 -11.65
N GLY A 5 6.82 -1.57 -12.55
CA GLY A 5 7.88 -0.59 -12.28
C GLY A 5 7.33 0.81 -12.01
N GLN A 6 6.36 1.26 -12.81
CA GLN A 6 5.73 2.56 -12.62
C GLN A 6 4.91 2.60 -11.33
N ALA A 7 4.15 1.55 -11.02
CA ALA A 7 3.39 1.45 -9.79
C ALA A 7 4.29 1.51 -8.54
N VAL A 8 5.41 0.78 -8.54
CA VAL A 8 6.39 0.86 -7.44
C VAL A 8 7.01 2.24 -7.35
N ALA A 9 7.38 2.86 -8.47
CA ALA A 9 7.95 4.21 -8.48
C ALA A 9 6.98 5.25 -7.90
N THR A 10 5.69 5.16 -8.25
CA THR A 10 4.65 6.05 -7.70
C THR A 10 4.40 5.76 -6.21
N GLY A 11 4.25 4.49 -5.83
CA GLY A 11 3.92 4.12 -4.45
C GLY A 11 5.08 4.23 -3.46
N SER A 12 6.32 4.36 -3.94
CA SER A 12 7.49 4.59 -3.08
C SER A 12 8.04 6.02 -3.13
N ALA A 13 7.38 6.89 -3.90
CA ALA A 13 7.70 8.30 -3.91
C ALA A 13 7.42 8.89 -2.52
N VAL A 14 8.21 9.89 -2.13
CA VAL A 14 7.97 10.66 -0.91
C VAL A 14 6.57 11.27 -0.99
N ASP A 15 5.76 11.02 0.02
CA ASP A 15 4.37 11.43 0.13
C ASP A 15 3.48 10.89 -1.00
N GLY A 16 3.89 9.82 -1.68
CA GLY A 16 3.14 9.17 -2.75
C GLY A 16 1.84 8.54 -2.23
N PHE A 17 1.87 7.97 -1.02
CA PHE A 17 0.65 7.50 -0.35
C PHE A 17 -0.08 8.68 0.30
N TRP A 18 0.65 9.60 0.94
CA TRP A 18 0.04 10.72 1.63
C TRP A 18 -0.75 11.67 0.71
N ASN A 19 -0.27 11.92 -0.51
CA ASN A 19 -0.90 12.87 -1.42
C ASN A 19 -1.99 12.26 -2.33
N ASP A 20 -2.18 10.94 -2.32
CA ASP A 20 -3.21 10.26 -3.12
C ASP A 20 -4.33 9.75 -2.21
N ASP A 21 -5.52 10.35 -2.30
CA ASP A 21 -6.65 10.01 -1.42
C ASP A 21 -7.11 8.54 -1.51
N GLN A 22 -6.81 7.83 -2.60
CA GLN A 22 -7.14 6.40 -2.71
C GLN A 22 -6.07 5.49 -2.08
N LEU A 23 -4.85 6.00 -1.93
CA LEU A 23 -3.73 5.26 -1.32
C LEU A 23 -3.53 5.63 0.14
N ARG A 24 -3.88 6.87 0.52
CA ARG A 24 -3.66 7.40 1.86
C ARG A 24 -4.15 6.41 2.90
N ILE A 25 -3.27 6.09 3.83
CA ILE A 25 -3.54 5.21 4.96
C ILE A 25 -4.11 6.10 6.07
N PRO A 26 -5.41 6.00 6.37
CA PRO A 26 -5.99 6.74 7.46
C PRO A 26 -5.65 6.05 8.78
N PHE A 27 -5.93 6.74 9.88
CA PHE A 27 -5.99 6.17 11.21
C PHE A 27 -6.76 4.83 11.21
N PRO A 28 -6.28 3.79 11.92
CA PRO A 28 -6.94 2.50 11.95
C PRO A 28 -8.41 2.63 12.40
N PRO A 29 -9.37 1.99 11.72
CA PRO A 29 -10.80 2.07 12.07
C PRO A 29 -11.10 1.71 13.52
N GLU A 30 -10.37 0.73 14.06
CA GLU A 30 -10.47 0.27 15.45
C GLU A 30 -10.10 1.39 16.44
N ALA A 31 -9.23 2.30 16.01
CA ALA A 31 -8.68 3.40 16.79
C ALA A 31 -9.39 4.75 16.55
N GLU A 32 -10.47 4.79 15.77
CA GLU A 32 -11.15 6.05 15.38
C GLU A 32 -11.68 6.84 16.58
N LYS A 33 -12.10 6.17 17.65
CA LYS A 33 -12.53 6.84 18.90
C LYS A 33 -11.39 7.62 19.55
N VAL A 34 -10.18 7.09 19.44
CA VAL A 34 -8.96 7.67 19.99
C VAL A 34 -8.63 8.94 19.22
N ARG A 35 -8.58 8.81 17.88
CA ARG A 35 -8.45 9.93 16.96
C ARG A 35 -9.46 11.04 17.24
N SER A 36 -10.74 10.69 17.30
CA SER A 36 -11.82 11.65 17.58
C SER A 36 -11.63 12.38 18.91
N THR A 37 -11.18 11.67 19.95
CA THR A 37 -10.90 12.27 21.26
C THR A 37 -9.75 13.25 21.19
N LEU A 38 -8.64 12.88 20.55
CA LEU A 38 -7.47 13.73 20.37
C LEU A 38 -7.80 14.99 19.59
N LEU A 39 -8.59 14.87 18.51
CA LEU A 39 -9.08 16.00 17.74
C LEU A 39 -9.96 16.93 18.60
N GLY A 40 -10.83 16.37 19.45
CA GLY A 40 -11.65 17.14 20.39
C GLY A 40 -10.85 17.90 21.45
N LEU A 41 -9.66 17.40 21.79
CA LEU A 41 -8.69 18.06 22.69
C LEU A 41 -7.80 19.08 21.96
N GLY A 42 -8.00 19.29 20.65
CA GLY A 42 -7.18 20.19 19.83
C GLY A 42 -5.84 19.60 19.39
N MET A 43 -5.61 18.31 19.60
CA MET A 43 -4.36 17.60 19.25
C MET A 43 -4.35 17.16 17.78
N ARG A 44 -4.58 18.10 16.85
CA ARG A 44 -4.60 17.80 15.41
C ARG A 44 -3.23 17.40 14.87
N GLY A 45 -2.17 18.14 15.22
CA GLY A 45 -0.80 17.86 14.76
C GLY A 45 -0.35 16.42 15.04
N PRO A 46 -0.41 15.93 16.30
CA PRO A 46 -0.03 14.55 16.61
C PRO A 46 -0.82 13.47 15.86
N VAL A 47 -2.09 13.73 15.55
CA VAL A 47 -2.92 12.81 14.74
C VAL A 47 -2.43 12.78 13.30
N GLU A 48 -2.19 13.94 12.70
CA GLU A 48 -1.67 14.05 11.33
C GLU A 48 -0.26 13.46 11.21
N ASP A 49 0.63 13.70 12.18
CA ASP A 49 1.98 13.14 12.23
C ASP A 49 1.96 11.60 12.29
N PHE A 50 1.02 11.04 13.06
CA PHE A 50 0.83 9.59 13.12
C PHE A 50 0.29 9.01 11.82
N GLU A 51 -0.71 9.63 11.20
CA GLU A 51 -1.19 9.21 9.88
C GLU A 51 -0.06 9.29 8.84
N HIS A 52 0.69 10.39 8.81
CA HIS A 52 1.82 10.59 7.90
C HIS A 52 2.87 9.48 8.05
N THR A 53 3.16 9.08 9.29
CA THR A 53 4.08 7.99 9.58
C THR A 53 3.66 6.67 8.93
N MET A 54 2.40 6.27 9.10
CA MET A 54 1.91 5.03 8.49
C MET A 54 2.04 5.07 6.96
N ASN A 55 1.78 6.23 6.35
CA ASN A 55 1.94 6.43 4.92
C ASN A 55 3.42 6.33 4.50
N THR A 56 4.33 6.96 5.23
CA THR A 56 5.76 6.85 4.98
C THR A 56 6.27 5.42 5.15
N ALA A 57 5.79 4.68 6.16
CA ALA A 57 6.13 3.27 6.36
C ALA A 57 5.68 2.40 5.18
N ALA A 58 4.47 2.61 4.66
CA ALA A 58 4.00 1.95 3.45
C ALA A 58 4.85 2.30 2.22
N GLU A 59 5.23 3.56 2.04
CA GLU A 59 6.12 3.99 0.96
C GLU A 59 7.49 3.31 1.04
N GLN A 60 8.06 3.15 2.24
CA GLN A 60 9.32 2.41 2.43
C GLN A 60 9.16 0.94 2.07
N ALA A 61 8.06 0.31 2.50
CA ALA A 61 7.80 -1.10 2.20
C ALA A 61 7.65 -1.34 0.69
N VAL A 62 6.93 -0.46 -0.02
CA VAL A 62 6.68 -0.58 -1.47
C VAL A 62 7.97 -0.53 -2.30
N LYS A 63 9.05 0.11 -1.82
CA LYS A 63 10.37 0.12 -2.50
C LYS A 63 10.89 -1.28 -2.82
N GLU A 64 10.58 -2.24 -1.95
CA GLU A 64 11.07 -3.61 -2.04
C GLU A 64 10.21 -4.51 -2.93
N ALA A 65 9.11 -3.99 -3.51
CA ALA A 65 8.18 -4.80 -4.27
C ALA A 65 8.67 -5.17 -5.67
N LEU A 66 9.49 -4.33 -6.30
CA LEU A 66 9.84 -4.48 -7.72
C LEU A 66 10.52 -5.82 -8.05
N PRO A 67 11.49 -6.33 -7.28
CA PRO A 67 12.09 -7.64 -7.54
C PRO A 67 11.05 -8.77 -7.54
N ILE A 68 10.17 -8.81 -6.54
CA ILE A 68 9.13 -9.84 -6.40
C ILE A 68 8.14 -9.80 -7.56
N LEU A 69 7.71 -8.58 -7.94
CA LEU A 69 6.82 -8.39 -9.09
C LEU A 69 7.48 -8.79 -10.41
N ARG A 70 8.77 -8.48 -10.60
CA ARG A 70 9.52 -8.90 -11.80
C ARG A 70 9.64 -10.41 -11.88
N ASP A 71 10.01 -11.07 -10.79
CA ASP A 71 10.14 -12.52 -10.76
C ASP A 71 8.81 -13.22 -11.11
N ALA A 72 7.68 -12.70 -10.62
CA ALA A 72 6.35 -13.22 -10.98
C ALA A 72 5.99 -13.02 -12.46
N VAL A 73 6.45 -11.93 -13.09
CA VAL A 73 6.28 -11.71 -14.53
C VAL A 73 7.20 -12.61 -15.34
N LEU A 74 8.46 -12.77 -14.94
CA LEU A 74 9.43 -13.61 -15.65
C LEU A 74 9.11 -15.11 -15.51
N GLY A 75 8.52 -15.51 -14.39
CA GLY A 75 8.03 -16.87 -14.15
C GLY A 75 6.65 -17.18 -14.78
N MET A 76 6.05 -16.22 -15.48
CA MET A 76 4.73 -16.39 -16.11
C MET A 76 4.77 -17.43 -17.23
N SER A 77 3.82 -18.36 -17.24
CA SER A 77 3.70 -19.29 -18.35
C SER A 77 3.08 -18.62 -19.58
N ILE A 78 3.29 -19.22 -20.76
CA ILE A 78 2.64 -18.76 -22.00
C ILE A 78 1.10 -18.79 -21.86
N GLY A 79 0.55 -19.78 -21.16
CA GLY A 79 -0.88 -19.92 -20.92
C GLY A 79 -1.46 -18.80 -20.04
N ASP A 80 -0.73 -18.43 -18.99
CA ASP A 80 -1.09 -17.29 -18.13
C ASP A 80 -1.08 -15.99 -18.95
N GLY A 81 -0.06 -15.81 -19.79
CA GLY A 81 0.03 -14.66 -20.70
C GLY A 81 -1.17 -14.53 -21.64
N PHE A 82 -1.64 -15.64 -22.24
CA PHE A 82 -2.86 -15.63 -23.05
C PHE A 82 -4.12 -15.35 -22.24
N THR A 83 -4.20 -15.88 -21.02
CA THR A 83 -5.34 -15.65 -20.12
C THR A 83 -5.43 -14.18 -19.72
N ILE A 84 -4.30 -13.54 -19.41
CA ILE A 84 -4.21 -12.12 -19.10
C ILE A 84 -4.60 -11.27 -20.32
N LEU A 85 -4.08 -11.62 -21.50
CA LEU A 85 -4.37 -10.90 -22.74
C LEU A 85 -5.85 -10.90 -23.08
N ARG A 86 -6.52 -12.05 -22.94
CA ARG A 86 -7.96 -12.20 -23.23
C ARG A 86 -8.87 -11.85 -22.05
N GLY A 87 -8.27 -11.65 -20.87
CA GLY A 87 -8.98 -11.32 -19.65
C GLY A 87 -9.44 -9.86 -19.61
N GLY A 88 -10.23 -9.54 -18.59
CA GLY A 88 -10.74 -8.19 -18.35
C GLY A 88 -9.66 -7.19 -17.93
N GLU A 89 -10.09 -5.97 -17.61
CA GLU A 89 -9.24 -4.81 -17.34
C GLU A 89 -8.22 -4.99 -16.21
N ARG A 90 -8.43 -5.96 -15.31
CA ARG A 90 -7.56 -6.25 -14.16
C ARG A 90 -6.89 -7.62 -14.21
N ALA A 91 -6.88 -8.30 -15.35
CA ALA A 91 -6.39 -9.67 -15.43
C ALA A 91 -4.91 -9.81 -15.04
N ALA A 92 -4.05 -8.85 -15.45
CA ALA A 92 -2.63 -8.85 -15.07
C ALA A 92 -2.46 -8.51 -13.58
N THR A 93 -3.25 -7.57 -13.08
CA THR A 93 -3.27 -7.17 -11.67
C THR A 93 -3.64 -8.33 -10.78
N ASN A 94 -4.73 -9.05 -11.10
CA ASN A 94 -5.18 -10.20 -10.33
C ASN A 94 -4.12 -11.31 -10.34
N TYR A 95 -3.53 -11.60 -11.50
CA TYR A 95 -2.42 -12.56 -11.58
C TYR A 95 -1.26 -12.16 -10.66
N LEU A 96 -0.82 -10.90 -10.71
CA LEU A 96 0.27 -10.42 -9.86
C LEU A 96 -0.13 -10.50 -8.39
N GLN A 97 -1.34 -10.09 -8.04
CA GLN A 97 -1.86 -10.16 -6.68
C GLN A 97 -1.83 -11.59 -6.15
N ASP A 98 -2.35 -12.56 -6.92
CA ASP A 98 -2.37 -13.97 -6.55
C ASP A 98 -0.96 -14.56 -6.37
N LYS A 99 -0.01 -14.15 -7.21
CA LYS A 99 1.37 -14.68 -7.16
C LYS A 99 2.27 -14.00 -6.15
N THR A 100 1.98 -12.75 -5.79
CA THR A 100 2.94 -11.91 -5.05
C THR A 100 2.47 -11.42 -3.70
N THR A 101 1.18 -11.50 -3.37
CA THR A 101 0.68 -10.97 -2.08
C THR A 101 1.40 -11.59 -0.88
N ALA A 102 1.57 -12.91 -0.84
CA ALA A 102 2.24 -13.59 0.26
C ALA A 102 3.73 -13.17 0.41
N PRO A 103 4.58 -13.27 -0.63
CA PRO A 103 5.98 -12.86 -0.51
C PRO A 103 6.14 -11.35 -0.30
N LEU A 104 5.26 -10.51 -0.87
CA LEU A 104 5.27 -9.07 -0.60
C LEU A 104 4.92 -8.79 0.86
N ARG A 105 3.89 -9.43 1.43
CA ARG A 105 3.53 -9.28 2.85
C ARG A 105 4.69 -9.66 3.77
N GLU A 106 5.34 -10.80 3.51
CA GLU A 106 6.51 -11.26 4.25
C GLU A 106 7.66 -10.26 4.18
N LYS A 107 7.88 -9.65 3.02
CA LYS A 107 8.94 -8.65 2.82
C LYS A 107 8.60 -7.29 3.42
N PHE A 108 7.35 -6.87 3.36
CA PHE A 108 6.88 -5.56 3.81
C PHE A 108 6.83 -5.46 5.32
N ARG A 109 6.35 -6.51 6.00
CA ARG A 109 6.10 -6.50 7.43
C ARG A 109 7.30 -6.04 8.28
N PRO A 110 8.52 -6.58 8.14
CA PRO A 110 9.67 -6.11 8.93
C PRO A 110 10.08 -4.66 8.63
N ILE A 111 9.79 -4.13 7.44
CA ILE A 111 10.11 -2.74 7.07
C ILE A 111 9.11 -1.80 7.72
N VAL A 112 7.83 -2.19 7.71
CA VAL A 112 6.77 -1.47 8.41
C VAL A 112 7.02 -1.46 9.91
N GLU A 113 7.33 -2.63 10.50
CA GLU A 113 7.70 -2.75 11.92
C GLU A 113 8.85 -1.79 12.27
N GLN A 114 9.94 -1.78 11.48
CA GLN A 114 11.06 -0.87 11.71
C GLN A 114 10.65 0.61 11.60
N ALA A 115 9.87 0.98 10.58
CA ALA A 115 9.42 2.36 10.39
C ALA A 115 8.48 2.83 11.51
N ASN A 116 7.61 1.95 11.98
CA ASN A 116 6.72 2.20 13.11
C ASN A 116 7.51 2.31 14.42
N ASP A 117 8.51 1.46 14.64
CA ASP A 117 9.40 1.54 15.81
C ASP A 117 10.19 2.86 15.83
N GLU A 118 10.75 3.27 14.69
CA GLU A 118 11.47 4.55 14.56
C GLU A 118 10.59 5.73 14.94
N VAL A 119 9.31 5.72 14.55
CA VAL A 119 8.36 6.77 14.94
C VAL A 119 7.81 6.59 16.35
N ALA A 120 7.59 5.37 16.84
CA ALA A 120 7.21 5.13 18.23
C ALA A 120 8.27 5.68 19.20
N LEU A 121 9.54 5.67 18.78
CA LEU A 121 10.68 6.28 19.47
C LEU A 121 10.74 7.82 19.33
N THR A 122 9.96 8.41 18.43
CA THR A 122 9.78 9.88 18.38
C THR A 122 8.72 10.33 19.39
N ASN A 123 8.86 11.55 19.90
CA ASN A 123 7.96 12.14 20.92
C ASN A 123 6.47 12.27 20.51
N ALA A 124 6.09 11.86 19.29
CA ALA A 124 4.72 11.92 18.77
C ALA A 124 3.83 10.77 19.31
N TRP A 125 4.41 9.60 19.58
CA TRP A 125 3.62 8.41 19.95
C TRP A 125 3.26 8.34 21.44
N GLU A 126 4.19 8.69 22.34
CA GLU A 126 3.98 8.56 23.79
C GLU A 126 2.75 9.36 24.30
N PRO A 127 2.51 10.62 23.88
CA PRO A 127 1.30 11.35 24.26
C PRO A 127 0.02 10.72 23.71
N LEU A 128 0.11 10.13 22.52
CA LEU A 128 -1.00 9.54 21.78
C LEU A 128 -1.41 8.19 22.39
N ALA A 129 -0.44 7.32 22.63
CA ALA A 129 -0.59 6.05 23.35
C ALA A 129 -1.03 6.26 24.81
N SER A 130 -0.54 7.32 25.48
CA SER A 130 -0.95 7.66 26.85
C SER A 130 -2.38 8.19 26.93
N ALA A 131 -2.76 9.14 26.05
CA ALA A 131 -4.14 9.62 25.93
C ALA A 131 -5.11 8.49 25.58
N TYR A 132 -4.67 7.58 24.72
CA TYR A 132 -5.38 6.37 24.35
C TYR A 132 -5.61 5.41 25.52
N ASN A 133 -4.54 4.96 26.19
CA ASN A 133 -4.62 4.05 27.33
C ASN A 133 -5.49 4.64 28.45
N LYS A 134 -5.38 5.94 28.67
CA LYS A 134 -6.21 6.69 29.61
C LYS A 134 -7.68 6.68 29.19
N ALA A 135 -8.00 6.97 27.92
CA ALA A 135 -9.37 6.94 27.41
C ALA A 135 -9.99 5.52 27.46
N ALA A 136 -9.22 4.48 27.14
CA ALA A 136 -9.66 3.08 27.22
C ALA A 136 -10.03 2.68 28.67
N LEU A 137 -9.20 3.08 29.65
CA LEU A 137 -9.45 2.90 31.08
C LEU A 137 -10.76 3.54 31.58
N PHE A 138 -11.14 4.70 31.04
CA PHE A 138 -12.35 5.43 31.46
C PHE A 138 -13.63 5.02 30.72
N THR A 139 -13.52 4.47 29.52
CA THR A 139 -14.68 4.16 28.66
C THR A 139 -15.08 2.68 28.67
N GLY A 140 -14.33 1.81 29.34
CA GLY A 140 -14.54 0.36 29.31
C GLY A 140 -14.31 -0.24 27.91
N GLY A 141 -13.62 0.50 27.02
CA GLY A 141 -13.34 0.09 25.66
C GLY A 141 -12.32 -1.05 25.61
N ARG A 142 -12.45 -1.94 24.62
CA ARG A 142 -11.38 -2.89 24.28
C ARG A 142 -10.10 -2.11 23.99
N ALA A 143 -8.97 -2.69 24.37
CA ALA A 143 -7.71 -2.25 23.81
C ALA A 143 -7.81 -2.37 22.28
N VAL A 144 -7.82 -1.24 21.58
CA VAL A 144 -7.23 -1.09 20.24
C VAL A 144 -5.84 -1.72 20.31
N ASP A 145 -5.76 -2.97 19.91
CA ASP A 145 -4.85 -3.40 18.85
C ASP A 145 -5.26 -4.82 18.42
N PRO A 146 -5.14 -5.16 17.13
CA PRO A 146 -4.14 -6.18 16.88
C PRO A 146 -3.35 -5.85 15.61
N ASP A 147 -2.09 -5.48 15.81
CA ASP A 147 -1.05 -5.42 14.80
C ASP A 147 -1.18 -4.23 13.82
N LEU A 148 -0.84 -3.02 14.29
CA LEU A 148 -0.63 -1.83 13.45
C LEU A 148 0.29 -2.13 12.26
N ASP A 149 1.31 -2.97 12.47
CA ASP A 149 2.24 -3.34 11.42
C ASP A 149 1.55 -4.16 10.32
N ALA A 150 0.68 -5.10 10.69
CA ALA A 150 -0.17 -5.82 9.75
C ALA A 150 -1.15 -4.89 9.04
N TYR A 151 -1.79 -3.95 9.74
CA TYR A 151 -2.68 -2.97 9.12
C TYR A 151 -1.95 -2.14 8.06
N VAL A 152 -0.82 -1.52 8.41
CA VAL A 152 -0.04 -0.70 7.47
C VAL A 152 0.51 -1.56 6.32
N THR A 153 0.95 -2.79 6.60
CA THR A 153 1.41 -3.73 5.58
C THR A 153 0.29 -4.06 4.57
N ASP A 154 -0.90 -4.39 5.06
CA ASP A 154 -2.04 -4.71 4.20
C ASP A 154 -2.49 -3.51 3.38
N ARG A 155 -2.51 -2.32 3.97
CA ARG A 155 -2.81 -1.07 3.27
C ARG A 155 -1.75 -0.71 2.23
N ALA A 156 -0.47 -0.99 2.49
CA ALA A 156 0.60 -0.82 1.52
C ALA A 156 0.43 -1.77 0.31
N LEU A 157 0.06 -3.03 0.56
CA LEU A 157 -0.25 -4.00 -0.50
C LEU A 157 -1.46 -3.56 -1.34
N ASP A 158 -2.55 -3.14 -0.68
CA ASP A 158 -3.74 -2.63 -1.35
C ASP A 158 -3.41 -1.42 -2.24
N GLY A 159 -2.62 -0.48 -1.73
CA GLY A 159 -2.17 0.69 -2.46
C GLY A 159 -1.31 0.32 -3.68
N LEU A 160 -0.36 -0.60 -3.51
CA LEU A 160 0.47 -1.10 -4.60
C LEU A 160 -0.38 -1.75 -5.70
N PHE A 161 -1.32 -2.63 -5.36
CA PHE A 161 -2.18 -3.28 -6.36
C PHE A 161 -3.20 -2.32 -6.99
N THR A 162 -3.59 -1.25 -6.29
CA THR A 162 -4.37 -0.15 -6.86
C THR A 162 -3.57 0.57 -7.94
N LEU A 163 -2.29 0.88 -7.67
CA LEU A 163 -1.40 1.49 -8.66
C LEU A 163 -1.13 0.58 -9.86
N ILE A 164 -0.91 -0.72 -9.63
CA ILE A 164 -0.76 -1.71 -10.72
C ILE A 164 -2.02 -1.77 -11.59
N ALA A 165 -3.21 -1.75 -10.98
CA ALA A 165 -4.47 -1.73 -11.72
C ALA A 165 -4.63 -0.49 -12.60
N ARG A 166 -4.26 0.69 -12.09
CA ARG A 166 -4.26 1.94 -12.86
C ARG A 166 -3.31 1.85 -14.06
N GLU A 167 -2.12 1.30 -13.87
CA GLU A 167 -1.16 1.10 -14.96
C GLU A 167 -1.61 0.06 -15.98
N GLU A 168 -2.23 -1.04 -15.54
CA GLU A 168 -2.81 -2.03 -16.45
C GLU A 168 -3.92 -1.40 -17.31
N LEU A 169 -4.84 -0.67 -16.69
CA LEU A 169 -5.91 0.02 -17.40
C LEU A 169 -5.34 1.00 -18.42
N ARG A 170 -4.37 1.83 -18.01
CA ARG A 170 -3.68 2.78 -18.91
C ARG A 170 -3.05 2.08 -20.12
N ILE A 171 -2.38 0.95 -19.93
CA ILE A 171 -1.75 0.18 -21.04
C ILE A 171 -2.80 -0.44 -21.96
N ARG A 172 -3.95 -0.86 -21.42
CA ARG A 172 -5.06 -1.42 -22.19
C ARG A 172 -5.76 -0.36 -23.02
N GLU A 173 -6.04 0.81 -22.46
CA GLU A 173 -6.83 1.86 -23.11
C GLU A 173 -6.02 2.75 -24.05
N ASP A 174 -4.75 3.04 -23.72
CA ASP A 174 -3.93 3.98 -24.47
C ASP A 174 -2.87 3.24 -25.34
N PRO A 175 -2.99 3.25 -26.68
CA PRO A 175 -1.97 2.72 -27.56
C PRO A 175 -0.60 3.38 -27.40
N LEU A 176 -0.53 4.64 -26.96
CA LEU A 176 0.73 5.35 -26.71
C LEU A 176 1.43 4.84 -25.44
N ALA A 177 0.66 4.34 -24.47
CA ALA A 177 1.19 3.66 -23.29
C ALA A 177 1.91 2.35 -23.62
N ARG A 178 1.61 1.74 -24.79
CA ARG A 178 2.22 0.51 -25.31
C ARG A 178 3.55 0.82 -25.98
N THR A 179 4.51 1.26 -25.18
CA THR A 179 5.80 1.76 -25.68
C THR A 179 6.69 0.64 -26.24
N SER A 180 6.50 -0.60 -25.79
CA SER A 180 7.27 -1.74 -26.30
C SER A 180 6.66 -2.37 -27.55
N GLU A 181 7.52 -2.82 -28.47
CA GLU A 181 7.11 -3.52 -29.69
C GLU A 181 6.30 -4.79 -29.41
N LEU A 182 6.58 -5.46 -28.29
CA LEU A 182 5.81 -6.62 -27.84
C LEU A 182 4.37 -6.22 -27.50
N LEU A 183 4.17 -5.16 -26.72
CA LEU A 183 2.82 -4.69 -26.36
C LEU A 183 2.05 -4.22 -27.61
N LYS A 184 2.71 -3.50 -28.53
CA LYS A 184 2.08 -3.09 -29.80
C LYS A 184 1.62 -4.28 -30.63
N ARG A 185 2.44 -5.34 -30.75
CA ARG A 185 2.10 -6.54 -31.51
C ARG A 185 0.95 -7.33 -30.87
N VAL A 186 0.96 -7.44 -29.55
CA VAL A 186 -0.04 -8.19 -28.78
C VAL A 186 -1.42 -7.53 -28.83
N PHE A 187 -1.48 -6.20 -28.70
CA PHE A 187 -2.74 -5.46 -28.70
C PHE A 187 -3.12 -4.83 -30.05
N GLY A 188 -2.22 -4.85 -31.04
CA GLY A 188 -2.49 -4.37 -32.41
C GLY A 188 -3.03 -5.45 -33.36
N GLY A 189 -3.10 -6.71 -32.91
CA GLY A 189 -3.72 -7.81 -33.62
C GLY A 189 -5.18 -8.08 -33.25
N GLN A 190 -5.82 -7.16 -32.50
CA GLN A 190 -7.25 -7.18 -32.17
C GLN A 190 -8.07 -6.37 -33.17
#